data_AF-A0A7X7R0I8-F1
#
_entry.id   AF-A0A7X7R0I8-F1
#
_cell.length_a   1.000
_cell.length_b   1.000
_cell.length_c   1.000
_cell.angle_alpha   90.00
_cell.angle_beta   90.00
_cell.angle_gamma   90.00
#
_symmetry.space_group_name_H-M   'P 1'
#
loop_
_entity.id
_entity.type
_entity.pdbx_description
1 polymer ?
#
loop_
_entity_poly.entity_id
_entity_poly.type
_entity_poly.pdbx_seq_one_letter_code
_entity_poly.pdbx_strand_id
1 'polypeptide(L)'
;MKKIFFSRLPLIAIVGLLLLSNYTTKAQSKELVIIDQAVGNIEEIKSQFAREIDVFIIPSPGNPLELITETLKKHQDIKVIHLFVMCKPGAIVFDQLCILESNIEQYDTFFSQWNDLLPSEAEIIIYGNHLAYDANGKNMVNAIAEKTGAGVRASTIAPGAEKDAFNRNPDFTTGRSKAKSVFLKETNNK
;
A
#
# COMPACT_ATOMS: atom_id res chain seq x y z
N MET A 1 40.84 -6.10 66.51
CA MET A 1 39.49 -6.43 66.00
C MET A 1 39.08 -5.38 64.96
N LYS A 2 38.43 -5.84 63.87
CA LYS A 2 37.83 -5.10 62.73
C LYS A 2 37.09 -3.81 63.18
N LYS A 3 36.92 -2.75 62.36
CA LYS A 3 36.21 -2.74 61.06
C LYS A 3 36.56 -1.51 60.22
N ILE A 4 36.77 -1.76 58.92
CA ILE A 4 36.86 -0.81 57.82
C ILE A 4 35.44 -0.25 57.57
N PHE A 5 35.29 1.07 57.51
CA PHE A 5 34.05 1.73 57.12
C PHE A 5 33.95 1.75 55.58
N PHE A 6 33.01 0.97 55.04
CA PHE A 6 32.60 1.04 53.64
C PHE A 6 31.55 2.14 53.44
N SER A 7 31.67 2.81 52.30
CA SER A 7 30.83 3.91 51.83
C SER A 7 29.37 3.51 51.64
N ARG A 8 28.49 4.52 51.64
CA ARG A 8 27.21 4.45 50.92
C ARG A 8 27.08 5.67 50.04
N LEU A 9 27.48 5.54 48.78
CA LEU A 9 26.92 6.37 47.72
C LEU A 9 25.40 6.12 47.67
N PRO A 10 24.56 7.14 47.46
CA PRO A 10 23.12 6.94 47.34
C PRO A 10 22.81 6.15 46.06
N LEU A 11 22.07 5.05 46.24
CA LEU A 11 21.55 4.13 45.24
C LEU A 11 20.44 4.77 44.37
N ILE A 12 20.57 6.04 43.98
CA ILE A 12 19.54 6.76 43.21
C ILE A 12 19.99 7.01 41.76
N ALA A 13 21.28 6.87 41.44
CA ALA A 13 21.77 7.10 40.08
C ALA A 13 21.66 5.87 39.14
N ILE A 14 21.32 4.67 39.63
CA ILE A 14 21.34 3.45 38.79
C ILE A 14 19.93 3.01 38.34
N VAL A 15 18.86 3.48 38.99
CA VAL A 15 17.49 3.10 38.61
C VAL A 15 16.96 3.91 37.41
N GLY A 16 17.56 5.07 37.11
CA GLY A 16 17.17 5.90 35.96
C GLY A 16 17.71 5.45 34.60
N LEU A 17 18.66 4.51 34.54
CA LEU A 17 19.35 4.12 33.31
C LEU A 17 18.96 2.73 32.77
N LEU A 18 17.89 2.13 33.30
CA LEU A 18 17.42 0.79 32.91
C LEU A 18 15.99 0.76 32.34
N LEU A 19 15.38 1.94 32.10
CA LEU A 19 14.02 2.04 31.53
C LEU A 19 13.98 2.44 30.04
N LEU A 20 15.12 2.50 29.35
CA LEU A 20 15.15 2.85 27.90
C LEU A 20 15.40 1.65 26.98
N SER A 21 15.57 0.43 27.49
CA SER A 21 16.02 -0.69 26.66
C SER A 21 14.97 -1.32 25.73
N ASN A 22 13.70 -0.95 25.80
CA ASN A 22 12.67 -1.57 24.95
C ASN A 22 11.57 -0.62 24.47
N TYR A 23 11.92 0.61 24.08
CA TYR A 23 11.13 1.24 23.02
C TYR A 23 11.52 0.57 21.71
N THR A 24 11.04 -0.66 21.51
CA THR A 24 10.89 -1.18 20.16
C THR A 24 9.84 -0.28 19.52
N THR A 25 10.29 0.81 18.90
CA THR A 25 9.49 1.50 17.91
C THR A 25 9.14 0.42 16.91
N LYS A 26 7.90 -0.08 16.94
CA LYS A 26 7.38 -0.92 15.88
C LYS A 26 7.64 -0.11 14.62
N ALA A 27 8.60 -0.53 13.80
CA ALA A 27 8.92 0.17 12.57
C ALA A 27 7.60 0.32 11.83
N GLN A 28 7.11 1.56 11.73
CA GLN A 28 5.90 1.84 11.01
C GLN A 28 6.19 1.37 9.58
N SER A 29 5.37 0.44 9.07
CA SER A 29 5.45 0.04 7.67
C SER A 29 5.47 1.32 6.85
N LYS A 30 6.46 1.46 5.97
CA LYS A 30 6.48 2.60 5.08
C LYS A 30 5.47 2.32 3.98
N GLU A 31 4.48 3.18 3.91
CA GLU A 31 3.33 3.02 3.05
C GLU A 31 3.20 4.27 2.19
N LEU A 32 2.73 4.09 0.96
CA LEU A 32 2.50 5.17 0.03
C LEU A 32 1.10 5.04 -0.55
N VAL A 33 0.31 6.10 -0.41
CA VAL A 33 -0.95 6.24 -1.12
C VAL A 33 -0.69 6.90 -2.46
N ILE A 34 -1.14 6.27 -3.54
CA ILE A 34 -1.09 6.79 -4.90
C ILE A 34 -2.53 6.96 -5.37
N ILE A 35 -2.90 8.16 -5.82
CA ILE A 35 -4.27 8.48 -6.25
C ILE A 35 -4.23 9.00 -7.68
N ASP A 36 -4.89 8.30 -8.60
CA ASP A 36 -5.18 8.83 -9.92
C ASP A 36 -6.24 9.94 -9.81
N GLN A 37 -5.99 11.07 -10.47
CA GLN A 37 -6.85 12.25 -10.35
C GLN A 37 -8.28 12.01 -10.86
N ALA A 38 -8.50 11.05 -11.75
CA ALA A 38 -9.81 10.72 -12.31
C ALA A 38 -10.74 10.02 -11.29
N VAL A 39 -10.21 9.55 -10.16
CA VAL A 39 -11.02 8.98 -9.06
C VAL A 39 -11.99 10.02 -8.46
N GLY A 40 -11.65 11.31 -8.51
CA GLY A 40 -12.44 12.39 -7.91
C GLY A 40 -12.50 12.32 -6.38
N ASN A 41 -13.18 13.30 -5.76
CA ASN A 41 -13.44 13.38 -4.31
C ASN A 41 -12.22 13.03 -3.41
N ILE A 42 -11.02 13.46 -3.80
CA ILE A 42 -9.76 13.05 -3.17
C ILE A 42 -9.70 13.42 -1.68
N GLU A 43 -10.16 14.62 -1.31
CA GLU A 43 -10.17 15.04 0.10
C GLU A 43 -11.14 14.21 0.96
N GLU A 44 -12.26 13.78 0.39
CA GLU A 44 -13.19 12.87 1.06
C GLU A 44 -12.56 11.50 1.27
N ILE A 45 -11.85 10.96 0.27
CA ILE A 45 -11.10 9.70 0.39
C ILE A 45 -10.06 9.80 1.50
N LYS A 46 -9.24 10.87 1.48
CA LYS A 46 -8.19 11.12 2.49
C LYS A 46 -8.75 11.25 3.90
N SER A 47 -9.92 11.88 4.05
CA SER A 47 -10.56 12.05 5.36
C SER A 47 -10.91 10.72 6.05
N GLN A 48 -10.93 9.62 5.30
CA GLN A 48 -11.28 8.28 5.78
C GLN A 48 -10.06 7.43 6.13
N PHE A 49 -8.84 7.93 5.94
CA PHE A 49 -7.61 7.20 6.27
C PHE A 49 -7.47 6.99 7.77
N ALA A 50 -7.08 5.77 8.16
CA ALA A 50 -6.89 5.35 9.54
C ALA A 50 -5.74 6.05 10.25
N ARG A 51 -4.84 6.62 9.47
CA ARG A 51 -3.55 7.13 9.88
C ARG A 51 -3.07 8.14 8.84
N GLU A 52 -2.18 9.03 9.25
CA GLU A 52 -1.42 9.86 8.31
C GLU A 52 -0.44 8.99 7.52
N ILE A 53 -0.44 9.15 6.19
CA ILE A 53 0.38 8.41 5.24
C ILE A 53 0.78 9.37 4.13
N ASP A 54 1.96 9.18 3.56
CA ASP A 54 2.40 9.91 2.38
C ASP A 54 1.43 9.67 1.21
N VAL A 55 1.02 10.76 0.56
CA VAL A 55 0.09 10.73 -0.57
C VAL A 55 0.75 11.34 -1.80
N PHE A 56 0.75 10.59 -2.89
CA PHE A 56 1.10 11.05 -4.22
C PHE A 56 -0.15 11.07 -5.09
N ILE A 57 -0.58 12.26 -5.52
CA ILE A 57 -1.64 12.42 -6.51
C ILE A 57 -0.96 12.47 -7.88
N ILE A 58 -1.34 11.58 -8.79
CA ILE A 58 -0.77 11.51 -10.13
C ILE A 58 -1.21 12.77 -10.90
N PRO A 59 -0.28 13.64 -11.33
CA PRO A 59 -0.65 14.82 -12.11
C PRO A 59 -1.07 14.42 -13.54
N SER A 60 -1.99 15.18 -14.14
CA SER A 60 -2.29 15.15 -15.57
C SER A 60 -1.85 16.48 -16.22
N PRO A 61 -1.22 16.47 -17.42
CA PRO A 61 -0.92 15.30 -18.26
C PRO A 61 0.37 14.55 -17.84
N GLY A 62 0.54 13.32 -18.32
CA GLY A 62 1.76 12.53 -18.16
C GLY A 62 1.52 11.03 -18.24
N ASN A 63 2.58 10.23 -18.41
CA ASN A 63 2.47 8.78 -18.31
C ASN A 63 2.38 8.38 -16.81
N PRO A 64 1.26 7.79 -16.36
CA PRO A 64 1.07 7.47 -14.95
C PRO A 64 2.07 6.43 -14.43
N LEU A 65 2.48 5.45 -15.25
CA LEU A 65 3.44 4.44 -14.81
C LEU A 65 4.83 5.03 -14.61
N GLU A 66 5.24 5.96 -15.47
CA GLU A 66 6.49 6.69 -15.32
C GLU A 66 6.47 7.55 -14.05
N LEU A 67 5.39 8.31 -13.82
CA LEU A 67 5.22 9.16 -12.64
C LEU A 67 5.21 8.36 -11.33
N ILE A 68 4.54 7.21 -11.32
CA ILE A 68 4.58 6.27 -10.19
C ILE A 68 6.01 5.78 -9.98
N THR A 69 6.69 5.34 -11.03
CA THR A 69 8.06 4.83 -10.94
C THR A 69 9.03 5.86 -10.37
N GLU A 70 8.97 7.11 -10.85
CA GLU A 70 9.79 8.21 -10.33
C GLU A 70 9.45 8.56 -8.89
N THR A 71 8.20 8.37 -8.48
CA THR A 71 7.79 8.51 -7.08
C THR A 71 8.37 7.39 -6.23
N LEU A 72 8.30 6.14 -6.69
CA LEU A 72 8.90 5.00 -5.98
C LEU A 72 10.42 5.17 -5.82
N LYS A 73 11.15 5.67 -6.85
CA LYS A 73 12.59 5.96 -6.74
C LYS A 73 12.95 6.95 -5.62
N LYS A 74 12.06 7.89 -5.31
CA LYS A 74 12.24 8.89 -4.24
C LYS A 74 11.97 8.32 -2.85
N HIS A 75 11.38 7.13 -2.75
CA HIS A 75 11.02 6.49 -1.50
C HIS A 75 11.73 5.14 -1.36
N GLN A 76 12.53 4.97 -0.30
CA GLN A 76 13.11 3.66 0.01
C GLN A 76 12.14 2.80 0.82
N ASP A 77 12.18 1.48 0.70
CA ASP A 77 11.50 0.51 1.58
C ASP A 77 9.97 0.62 1.68
N ILE A 78 9.27 1.03 0.61
CA ILE A 78 7.80 1.02 0.60
C ILE A 78 7.29 -0.43 0.71
N LYS A 79 6.62 -0.76 1.81
CA LYS A 79 6.04 -2.09 2.05
C LYS A 79 4.60 -2.21 1.56
N VAL A 80 3.86 -1.11 1.49
CA VAL A 80 2.48 -1.14 0.99
C VAL A 80 2.24 0.06 0.08
N ILE A 81 1.79 -0.22 -1.14
CA ILE A 81 1.22 0.76 -2.05
C ILE A 81 -0.30 0.67 -1.94
N HIS A 82 -0.95 1.79 -1.68
CA HIS A 82 -2.39 1.96 -1.75
C HIS A 82 -2.74 2.71 -3.03
N LEU A 83 -3.12 2.00 -4.09
CA LEU A 83 -3.39 2.56 -5.41
C LEU A 83 -4.88 2.80 -5.60
N PHE A 84 -5.29 4.07 -5.64
CA PHE A 84 -6.65 4.49 -5.98
C PHE A 84 -6.72 4.82 -7.47
N VAL A 85 -7.50 4.06 -8.22
CA VAL A 85 -7.57 4.18 -9.68
C VAL A 85 -8.90 3.66 -10.20
N MET A 86 -9.39 4.20 -11.30
CA MET A 86 -10.58 3.66 -11.96
C MET A 86 -10.31 2.26 -12.50
N CYS A 87 -11.28 1.36 -12.33
CA CYS A 87 -11.19 -0.02 -12.79
C CYS A 87 -12.49 -0.46 -13.48
N LYS A 88 -12.34 -1.41 -14.41
CA LYS A 88 -13.42 -2.22 -14.99
C LYS A 88 -13.03 -3.70 -14.85
N PRO A 89 -13.92 -4.68 -15.09
CA PRO A 89 -13.52 -6.07 -15.17
C PRO A 89 -12.33 -6.25 -16.12
N GLY A 90 -11.20 -6.72 -15.60
CA GLY A 90 -9.98 -6.92 -16.40
C GLY A 90 -9.28 -5.65 -16.92
N ALA A 91 -9.56 -4.48 -16.35
CA ALA A 91 -8.91 -3.24 -16.78
C ALA A 91 -8.62 -2.26 -15.64
N ILE A 92 -7.43 -1.66 -15.67
CA ILE A 92 -7.05 -0.48 -14.88
C ILE A 92 -7.01 0.71 -15.83
N VAL A 93 -7.70 1.79 -15.47
CA VAL A 93 -7.88 2.98 -16.30
C VAL A 93 -7.33 4.20 -15.57
N PHE A 94 -6.24 4.73 -16.10
CA PHE A 94 -5.79 6.09 -15.81
C PHE A 94 -6.28 7.02 -16.94
N ASP A 95 -6.15 8.34 -16.76
CA ASP A 95 -6.62 9.36 -17.72
C ASP A 95 -6.22 9.07 -19.19
N GLN A 96 -4.95 8.76 -19.44
CA GLN A 96 -4.40 8.52 -20.80
C GLN A 96 -3.90 7.08 -21.02
N LEU A 97 -4.14 6.17 -20.08
CA LEU A 97 -3.60 4.81 -20.12
C LEU A 97 -4.64 3.79 -19.67
N CYS A 98 -4.93 2.82 -20.54
CA CYS A 98 -5.77 1.68 -20.22
C CYS A 98 -4.91 0.41 -20.26
N ILE A 99 -4.73 -0.20 -19.10
CA ILE A 99 -4.04 -1.47 -18.95
C ILE A 99 -5.10 -2.57 -18.90
N LEU A 100 -4.98 -3.53 -19.80
CA LEU A 100 -5.80 -4.71 -19.95
C LEU A 100 -4.92 -5.93 -19.71
N GLU A 101 -5.55 -7.07 -19.41
CA GLU A 101 -4.83 -8.35 -19.38
C GLU A 101 -4.09 -8.61 -20.70
N SER A 102 -4.72 -8.33 -21.84
CA SER A 102 -4.16 -8.61 -23.16
C SER A 102 -3.00 -7.68 -23.58
N ASN A 103 -2.76 -6.57 -22.88
CA ASN A 103 -1.69 -5.63 -23.21
C ASN A 103 -0.70 -5.41 -22.07
N ILE A 104 -0.84 -6.10 -20.94
CA ILE A 104 -0.02 -5.87 -19.74
C ILE A 104 1.48 -6.02 -20.03
N GLU A 105 1.84 -6.93 -20.93
CA GLU A 105 3.23 -7.19 -21.38
C GLU A 105 3.91 -5.94 -21.96
N GLN A 106 3.13 -4.99 -22.49
CA GLN A 106 3.68 -3.72 -23.02
C GLN A 106 4.28 -2.84 -21.92
N TYR A 107 3.96 -3.12 -20.65
CA TYR A 107 4.36 -2.32 -19.49
C TYR A 107 5.35 -3.05 -18.58
N ASP A 108 5.91 -4.18 -19.03
CA ASP A 108 6.84 -5.01 -18.26
C ASP A 108 8.06 -4.25 -17.74
N THR A 109 8.59 -3.32 -18.55
CA THR A 109 9.70 -2.46 -18.14
C THR A 109 9.36 -1.69 -16.86
N PHE A 110 8.13 -1.19 -16.71
CA PHE A 110 7.72 -0.47 -15.50
C PHE A 110 7.51 -1.42 -14.32
N PHE A 111 6.81 -2.53 -14.51
CA PHE A 111 6.55 -3.48 -13.43
C PHE A 111 7.83 -4.16 -12.92
N SER A 112 8.79 -4.45 -13.81
CA SER A 112 10.11 -4.95 -13.44
C SER A 112 10.89 -3.90 -12.64
N GLN A 113 10.82 -2.62 -13.02
CA GLN A 113 11.42 -1.55 -12.21
C GLN A 113 10.77 -1.45 -10.83
N TRP A 114 9.45 -1.67 -10.73
CA TRP A 114 8.78 -1.73 -9.43
C TRP A 114 9.25 -2.93 -8.60
N ASN A 115 9.49 -4.07 -9.24
CA ASN A 115 10.09 -5.23 -8.56
C ASN A 115 11.47 -4.90 -7.95
N ASP A 116 12.32 -4.18 -8.69
CA ASP A 116 13.64 -3.78 -8.20
C ASP A 116 13.58 -2.73 -7.07
N LEU A 117 12.55 -1.87 -7.09
CA LEU A 117 12.38 -0.78 -6.12
C LEU A 117 11.67 -1.20 -4.84
N LEU A 118 10.86 -2.26 -4.90
CA LEU A 118 10.04 -2.73 -3.79
C LEU A 118 10.73 -3.87 -3.03
N PRO A 119 10.61 -3.93 -1.69
CA PRO A 119 11.07 -5.06 -0.90
C PRO A 119 10.28 -6.33 -1.25
N SER A 120 10.88 -7.50 -0.98
CA SER A 120 10.31 -8.82 -1.36
C SER A 120 8.92 -9.11 -0.79
N GLU A 121 8.59 -8.49 0.34
CA GLU A 121 7.32 -8.59 1.05
C GLU A 121 6.35 -7.44 0.75
N ALA A 122 6.65 -6.62 -0.26
CA ALA A 122 5.80 -5.50 -0.62
C ALA A 122 4.41 -5.95 -1.07
N GLU A 123 3.44 -5.08 -0.87
CA GLU A 123 2.06 -5.31 -1.25
C GLU A 123 1.48 -4.13 -2.00
N ILE A 124 0.63 -4.41 -3.00
CA ILE A 124 -0.13 -3.41 -3.76
C ILE A 124 -1.61 -3.67 -3.52
N ILE A 125 -2.27 -2.73 -2.87
CA ILE A 125 -3.72 -2.76 -2.66
C ILE A 125 -4.36 -1.81 -3.67
N ILE A 126 -5.11 -2.36 -4.62
CA ILE A 126 -5.78 -1.61 -5.68
C ILE A 126 -7.20 -1.28 -5.21
N TYR A 127 -7.42 -0.03 -4.84
CA TYR A 127 -8.73 0.56 -4.57
C TYR A 127 -9.35 1.02 -5.88
N GLY A 128 -9.95 0.06 -6.57
CA GLY A 128 -10.81 0.27 -7.73
C GLY A 128 -11.78 -0.89 -7.82
N ASN A 129 -13.04 -0.60 -8.09
CA ASN A 129 -14.05 -1.64 -8.16
C ASN A 129 -13.86 -2.57 -9.37
N HIS A 130 -14.44 -3.77 -9.29
CA HIS A 130 -14.64 -4.69 -10.41
C HIS A 130 -13.39 -5.33 -11.03
N LEU A 131 -12.18 -4.85 -10.70
CA LEU A 131 -10.97 -5.30 -11.38
C LEU A 131 -10.86 -6.82 -11.40
N ALA A 132 -11.10 -7.49 -10.28
CA ALA A 132 -11.02 -8.95 -10.11
C ALA A 132 -12.39 -9.66 -10.17
N TYR A 133 -13.41 -9.01 -10.73
CA TYR A 133 -14.77 -9.57 -10.80
C TYR A 133 -14.82 -10.91 -11.55
N ASP A 134 -14.18 -10.98 -12.72
CA ASP A 134 -14.18 -12.16 -13.58
C ASP A 134 -12.80 -12.83 -13.67
N ALA A 135 -12.70 -13.88 -14.51
CA ALA A 135 -11.46 -14.64 -14.69
C ALA A 135 -10.34 -13.78 -15.30
N ASN A 136 -10.66 -12.92 -16.28
CA ASN A 136 -9.68 -12.03 -16.91
C ASN A 136 -9.13 -11.03 -15.89
N GLY A 137 -10.02 -10.50 -15.05
CA GLY A 137 -9.67 -9.66 -13.91
C GLY A 137 -8.70 -10.30 -12.93
N LYS A 138 -9.00 -11.54 -12.51
CA LYS A 138 -8.11 -12.30 -11.61
C LYS A 138 -6.77 -12.59 -12.27
N ASN A 139 -6.75 -12.92 -13.56
CA ASN A 139 -5.51 -13.12 -14.32
C ASN A 139 -4.68 -11.84 -14.38
N MET A 140 -5.31 -10.69 -14.64
CA MET A 140 -4.64 -9.39 -14.63
C MET A 140 -3.98 -9.11 -13.27
N VAL A 141 -4.70 -9.36 -12.16
CA VAL A 141 -4.17 -9.14 -10.81
C VAL A 141 -3.01 -10.09 -10.48
N ASN A 142 -3.09 -11.35 -10.93
CA ASN A 142 -1.99 -12.31 -10.82
C ASN A 142 -0.77 -11.88 -11.65
N ALA A 143 -0.98 -11.39 -12.88
CA ALA A 143 0.09 -10.92 -13.74
C ALA A 143 0.82 -9.70 -13.13
N ILE A 144 0.10 -8.76 -12.51
CA ILE A 144 0.71 -7.66 -11.75
C ILE A 144 1.56 -8.21 -10.59
N ALA A 145 1.05 -9.19 -9.84
CA ALA A 145 1.77 -9.79 -8.72
C ALA A 145 3.03 -10.56 -9.15
N GLU A 146 2.99 -11.21 -10.31
CA GLU A 146 4.14 -11.88 -10.91
C GLU A 146 5.21 -10.87 -11.32
N LYS A 147 4.82 -9.85 -12.09
CA LYS A 147 5.74 -8.87 -12.68
C LYS A 147 6.35 -7.93 -11.64
N THR A 148 5.61 -7.58 -10.59
CA THR A 148 6.10 -6.72 -9.49
C THR A 148 6.74 -7.50 -8.36
N GLY A 149 6.53 -8.82 -8.30
CA GLY A 149 6.91 -9.65 -7.15
C GLY A 149 6.15 -9.35 -5.85
N ALA A 150 5.18 -8.42 -5.85
CA ALA A 150 4.41 -8.03 -4.69
C ALA A 150 3.19 -8.93 -4.45
N GLY A 151 2.66 -8.95 -3.22
CA GLY A 151 1.29 -9.37 -2.98
C GLY A 151 0.31 -8.34 -3.55
N VAL A 152 -0.77 -8.76 -4.21
CA VAL A 152 -1.72 -7.82 -4.84
C VAL A 152 -3.14 -8.12 -4.39
N ARG A 153 -3.89 -7.07 -4.07
CA ARG A 153 -5.31 -7.12 -3.69
C ARG A 153 -6.16 -6.26 -4.61
N ALA A 154 -7.34 -6.76 -4.97
CA ALA A 154 -8.28 -6.10 -5.87
C ALA A 154 -9.74 -6.54 -5.60
N SER A 155 -10.70 -5.77 -6.10
CA SER A 155 -12.13 -5.96 -5.77
C SER A 155 -12.82 -6.92 -6.74
N THR A 156 -13.63 -7.86 -6.22
CA THR A 156 -14.50 -8.76 -6.98
C THR A 156 -15.95 -8.25 -7.09
N ILE A 157 -16.23 -7.03 -6.65
CA ILE A 157 -17.59 -6.46 -6.71
C ILE A 157 -18.09 -6.44 -8.16
N ALA A 158 -19.32 -6.90 -8.38
CA ALA A 158 -19.95 -6.85 -9.70
C ALA A 158 -20.27 -5.39 -10.11
N PRO A 159 -20.16 -5.04 -11.40
CA PRO A 159 -20.68 -3.77 -11.91
C PRO A 159 -22.14 -3.54 -11.54
N GLY A 160 -22.49 -2.36 -11.05
CA GLY A 160 -23.84 -1.99 -10.59
C GLY A 160 -24.18 -2.43 -9.16
N ALA A 161 -23.27 -3.10 -8.45
CA ALA A 161 -23.44 -3.48 -7.04
C ALA A 161 -22.74 -2.52 -6.06
N GLU A 162 -22.10 -1.48 -6.58
CA GLU A 162 -21.38 -0.46 -5.83
C GLU A 162 -22.31 0.56 -5.17
N LYS A 163 -22.10 0.81 -3.88
CA LYS A 163 -22.66 1.98 -3.18
C LYS A 163 -21.61 3.08 -2.99
N ASP A 164 -20.35 2.70 -2.80
CA ASP A 164 -19.18 3.59 -2.70
C ASP A 164 -17.96 2.90 -3.34
N ALA A 165 -17.40 3.46 -4.42
CA ALA A 165 -16.42 2.74 -5.24
C ALA A 165 -14.99 2.70 -4.68
N PHE A 166 -14.67 3.62 -3.78
CA PHE A 166 -13.30 3.85 -3.31
C PHE A 166 -13.14 3.79 -1.80
N ASN A 167 -14.15 3.32 -1.07
CA ASN A 167 -14.12 3.20 0.39
C ASN A 167 -14.39 1.76 0.86
N ARG A 168 -13.78 0.79 0.17
CA ARG A 168 -13.94 -0.62 0.51
C ARG A 168 -12.63 -1.36 0.36
N ASN A 169 -12.43 -2.30 1.27
CA ASN A 169 -11.31 -3.21 1.24
C ASN A 169 -11.47 -4.20 0.09
N PRO A 170 -10.44 -4.37 -0.76
CA PRO A 170 -10.49 -5.39 -1.78
C PRO A 170 -10.46 -6.80 -1.17
N ASP A 171 -11.24 -7.70 -1.76
CA ASP A 171 -11.59 -9.03 -1.26
C ASP A 171 -10.91 -10.18 -2.03
N PHE A 172 -10.41 -9.93 -3.23
CA PHE A 172 -9.49 -10.81 -3.92
C PHE A 172 -8.05 -10.51 -3.50
N THR A 173 -7.27 -11.56 -3.26
CA THR A 173 -5.85 -11.46 -2.94
C THR A 173 -5.05 -12.51 -3.69
N THR A 174 -3.87 -12.12 -4.15
CA THR A 174 -2.82 -13.08 -4.50
C THR A 174 -2.23 -13.64 -3.21
N GLY A 175 -1.67 -14.86 -3.25
CA GLY A 175 -1.34 -15.67 -2.07
C GLY A 175 -0.32 -15.10 -1.07
N ARG A 176 0.15 -13.85 -1.25
CA ARG A 176 1.19 -13.20 -0.44
C ARG A 176 0.72 -12.00 0.40
N SER A 177 -0.54 -11.58 0.36
CA SER A 177 -0.97 -10.34 1.04
C SER A 177 -1.37 -10.51 2.51
N LYS A 178 -0.90 -9.60 3.37
CA LYS A 178 -1.22 -9.44 4.80
C LYS A 178 -1.41 -7.97 5.22
N ALA A 179 -1.23 -7.01 4.30
CA ALA A 179 -1.28 -5.59 4.58
C ALA A 179 -2.66 -5.16 5.05
N LYS A 180 -2.64 -4.22 6.00
CA LYS A 180 -3.85 -3.59 6.51
C LYS A 180 -4.39 -2.59 5.48
N SER A 181 -5.70 -2.41 5.51
CA SER A 181 -6.33 -1.33 4.75
C SER A 181 -5.83 0.04 5.19
N VAL A 182 -5.98 1.00 4.28
CA VAL A 182 -5.77 2.42 4.55
C VAL A 182 -6.92 3.04 5.35
N PHE A 183 -8.13 2.48 5.31
CA PHE A 183 -9.33 3.09 5.91
C PHE A 183 -9.50 2.88 7.42
N LEU A 184 -10.10 3.86 8.11
CA LEU A 184 -10.42 3.87 9.55
C LEU A 184 -11.29 2.69 10.01
N LYS A 185 -12.21 2.26 9.15
CA LYS A 185 -13.09 1.11 9.39
C LYS A 185 -12.91 0.14 8.25
N GLU A 186 -12.63 -1.11 8.56
CA GLU A 186 -12.77 -2.18 7.58
C GLU A 186 -14.26 -2.37 7.30
N THR A 187 -14.75 -1.73 6.24
CA THR A 187 -16.11 -1.90 5.75
C THR A 187 -16.26 -3.25 5.06
N ASN A 188 -16.20 -4.33 5.85
CA ASN A 188 -16.62 -5.67 5.46
C ASN A 188 -18.15 -5.74 5.50
N ASN A 189 -18.83 -4.91 4.70
CA ASN A 189 -20.27 -5.03 4.53
C ASN A 189 -20.53 -6.25 3.66
N LYS A 190 -20.73 -7.39 4.33
CA LYS A 190 -21.43 -8.57 3.80
C LYS A 190 -22.80 -8.18 3.25
#